data_AF-A0A060RE93-F1
#
_entry.id   AF-A0A060RE93-F1
#
_cell.length_a   1.000
_cell.length_b   1.000
_cell.length_c   1.000
_cell.angle_alpha   90.00
_cell.angle_beta   90.00
_cell.angle_gamma   90.00
#
_symmetry.space_group_name_H-M   'P 1'
#
loop_
_entity.id
_entity.type
_entity.pdbx_description
1 polymer ?
#
loop_
_entity_poly.entity_id
_entity_poly.type
_entity_poly.pdbx_seq_one_letter_code
_entity_poly.pdbx_strand_id
1 'polypeptide(L)'
;MSEEQLEKYAEILNLCEMVVNQQKGDSNKIYSLHKPFTKCIAKGKAHKQYEFGNKVGLTATGSRGRKIITSIRAFVDNLYDGHTIEPLLSQMVSNNISLPKEVVYDRGGKGAKQIMGVSILTPDKAKAKDSAYTKRQKRKKFRSRAGIEPIIGHLKSDFRMAQNYLMGEQGIQINALLSATAWNLKKWMEKFKEKFLWLFFRKVFAADFYGFAA
;
A
#
# COMPACT_ATOMS: atom_id res chain seq x y z
N MET A 1 -0.86 44.48 -14.69
CA MET A 1 -1.53 43.29 -15.28
C MET A 1 -2.94 43.72 -15.66
N SER A 2 -3.46 43.25 -16.79
CA SER A 2 -4.90 43.37 -17.07
C SER A 2 -5.70 42.51 -16.09
N GLU A 3 -7.00 42.78 -15.93
CA GLU A 3 -7.91 41.94 -15.12
C GLU A 3 -7.86 40.46 -15.55
N GLU A 4 -7.84 40.22 -16.85
CA GLU A 4 -7.74 38.88 -17.44
C GLU A 4 -6.42 38.16 -17.09
N GLN A 5 -5.31 38.90 -16.99
CA GLN A 5 -4.03 38.36 -16.53
C GLN A 5 -4.05 38.07 -15.02
N LEU A 6 -4.66 38.94 -14.23
CA LEU A 6 -4.79 38.73 -12.79
C LEU A 6 -5.60 37.47 -12.48
N GLU A 7 -6.73 37.27 -13.16
CA GLU A 7 -7.58 36.10 -12.99
C GLU A 7 -6.84 34.80 -13.38
N LYS A 8 -6.10 34.83 -14.50
CA LYS A 8 -5.30 33.68 -14.95
C LYS A 8 -4.20 33.28 -13.96
N TYR A 9 -3.54 34.25 -13.32
CA TYR A 9 -2.42 34.00 -12.42
C TYR A 9 -2.81 33.99 -10.94
N ALA A 10 -4.08 34.25 -10.60
CA ALA A 10 -4.55 34.39 -9.22
C ALA A 10 -4.17 33.20 -8.34
N GLU A 11 -4.41 31.97 -8.80
CA GLU A 11 -4.08 30.76 -8.03
C GLU A 11 -2.58 30.62 -7.76
N ILE A 12 -1.75 30.86 -8.78
CA ILE A 12 -0.28 30.73 -8.66
C ILE A 12 0.28 31.84 -7.76
N LEU A 13 -0.21 33.07 -7.92
CA LEU A 13 0.24 34.21 -7.11
C LEU A 13 -0.13 34.02 -5.64
N ASN A 14 -1.35 33.58 -5.35
CA ASN A 14 -1.79 33.25 -4.00
C ASN A 14 -0.91 32.14 -3.39
N LEU A 15 -0.63 31.08 -4.16
CA LEU A 15 0.26 30.02 -3.72
C LEU A 15 1.68 30.52 -3.42
N CYS A 16 2.24 31.39 -4.28
CA CYS A 16 3.54 32.01 -4.05
C CYS A 16 3.55 32.89 -2.80
N GLU A 17 2.50 33.69 -2.57
CA GLU A 17 2.34 34.52 -1.38
C GLU A 17 2.30 33.67 -0.11
N MET A 18 1.51 32.59 -0.10
CA MET A 18 1.47 31.63 1.01
C MET A 18 2.85 31.03 1.30
N VAL A 19 3.59 30.64 0.25
CA VAL A 19 4.92 30.02 0.38
C VAL A 19 5.95 31.00 0.91
N VAL A 20 5.92 32.27 0.50
CA VAL A 20 6.86 33.30 0.98
C VAL A 20 6.58 33.66 2.44
N ASN A 21 5.32 33.66 2.85
CA ASN A 21 4.92 34.08 4.19
C ASN A 21 4.89 32.93 5.23
N GLN A 22 5.03 31.67 4.82
CA GLN A 22 4.98 30.54 5.75
C GLN A 22 6.17 30.54 6.73
N GLN A 23 5.91 30.30 8.01
CA GLN A 23 6.90 30.27 9.08
C GLN A 23 7.24 28.84 9.54
N LYS A 24 8.22 28.71 10.44
CA LYS A 24 8.66 27.39 10.95
C LYS A 24 7.56 26.66 11.74
N GLY A 25 6.70 27.37 12.45
CA GLY A 25 5.63 26.80 13.28
C GLY A 25 4.35 26.43 12.54
N ASP A 26 4.20 26.88 11.30
CA ASP A 26 2.91 26.80 10.60
C ASP A 26 2.50 25.36 10.28
N SER A 27 1.20 25.09 10.42
CA SER A 27 0.57 23.88 9.92
C SER A 27 0.32 23.95 8.41
N ASN A 28 0.19 22.79 7.74
CA ASN A 28 -0.20 22.71 6.33
C ASN A 28 0.70 23.46 5.33
N LYS A 29 2.02 23.46 5.59
CA LYS A 29 3.01 24.07 4.71
C LYS A 29 2.98 23.53 3.29
N ILE A 30 3.30 24.40 2.35
CA ILE A 30 3.41 24.09 0.93
C ILE A 30 4.87 23.72 0.65
N TYR A 31 5.09 22.48 0.21
CA TYR A 31 6.43 21.95 -0.10
C TYR A 31 6.75 21.94 -1.60
N SER A 32 5.75 22.17 -2.46
CA SER A 32 5.93 22.21 -3.91
C SER A 32 4.87 23.12 -4.55
N LEU A 33 5.32 24.06 -5.38
CA LEU A 33 4.41 24.93 -6.14
C LEU A 33 3.60 24.13 -7.18
N HIS A 34 4.21 23.14 -7.81
CA HIS A 34 3.56 22.31 -8.83
C HIS A 34 2.65 21.22 -8.24
N LYS A 35 2.88 20.83 -6.98
CA LYS A 35 2.09 19.82 -6.27
C LYS A 35 1.83 20.28 -4.82
N PRO A 36 0.93 21.25 -4.60
CA PRO A 36 0.67 21.85 -3.28
C PRO A 36 0.25 20.84 -2.22
N PHE A 37 -0.37 19.74 -2.63
CA PHE A 37 -0.80 18.61 -1.81
C PHE A 37 0.36 17.72 -1.30
N THR A 38 1.61 18.00 -1.65
CA THR A 38 2.77 17.24 -1.17
C THR A 38 2.97 17.49 0.33
N LYS A 39 3.07 16.43 1.13
CA LYS A 39 3.30 16.54 2.58
C LYS A 39 4.72 16.13 2.93
N CYS A 40 5.24 16.70 4.01
CA CYS A 40 6.47 16.23 4.65
C CYS A 40 6.15 15.15 5.67
N ILE A 41 6.83 14.01 5.58
CA ILE A 41 6.63 12.83 6.42
C ILE A 41 7.95 12.49 7.11
N ALA A 42 7.95 12.49 8.44
CA ALA A 42 9.12 12.08 9.22
C ALA A 42 9.35 10.57 9.07
N LYS A 43 10.57 10.17 8.69
CA LYS A 43 10.92 8.77 8.43
C LYS A 43 11.45 8.03 9.67
N GLY A 44 11.83 8.77 10.71
CA GLY A 44 12.46 8.21 11.91
C GLY A 44 13.82 7.54 11.67
N LYS A 45 14.48 7.83 10.54
CA LYS A 45 15.81 7.29 10.18
C LYS A 45 16.86 8.40 10.27
N ALA A 46 17.99 8.11 10.93
CA ALA A 46 19.06 9.08 11.14
C ALA A 46 19.64 9.66 9.82
N HIS A 47 19.88 8.80 8.82
CA HIS A 47 20.45 9.22 7.53
C HIS A 47 19.44 9.87 6.57
N LYS A 48 18.14 9.80 6.85
CA LYS A 48 17.09 10.43 6.05
C LYS A 48 15.89 10.74 6.94
N GLN A 49 15.87 11.94 7.50
CA GLN A 49 14.90 12.34 8.52
C GLN A 49 13.50 12.56 7.94
N TYR A 50 13.39 13.04 6.70
CA TYR A 50 12.14 13.41 6.06
C TYR A 50 12.00 12.83 4.66
N GLU A 51 10.76 12.58 4.26
CA GLU A 51 10.36 12.33 2.88
C GLU A 51 9.23 13.27 2.48
N PHE A 52 9.22 13.66 1.21
CA PHE A 52 8.18 14.49 0.64
C PHE A 52 7.30 13.64 -0.27
N GLY A 53 5.99 13.67 -0.03
CA GLY A 53 5.02 12.91 -0.81
C GLY A 53 3.72 12.70 -0.05
N ASN A 54 2.96 11.72 -0.50
CA ASN A 54 1.65 11.39 0.05
C ASN A 54 1.68 9.96 0.59
N LYS A 55 0.97 9.74 1.70
CA LYS A 55 0.90 8.40 2.31
C LYS A 55 0.04 7.51 1.43
N VAL A 56 0.49 6.28 1.21
CA VAL A 56 -0.28 5.25 0.50
C VAL A 56 -0.38 4.03 1.42
N GLY A 57 -1.61 3.65 1.74
CA GLY A 57 -1.93 2.43 2.46
C GLY A 57 -2.29 1.32 1.47
N LEU A 58 -1.96 0.07 1.79
CA LEU A 58 -2.38 -1.10 1.02
C LEU A 58 -2.68 -2.29 1.93
N THR A 59 -3.58 -3.17 1.48
CA THR A 59 -3.79 -4.49 2.07
C THR A 59 -3.47 -5.57 1.05
N ALA A 60 -2.93 -6.68 1.53
CA ALA A 60 -2.64 -7.84 0.69
C ALA A 60 -3.02 -9.13 1.40
N THR A 61 -3.20 -10.19 0.61
CA THR A 61 -3.53 -11.53 1.11
C THR A 61 -2.50 -12.05 2.14
N GLY A 62 -2.97 -12.93 3.02
CA GLY A 62 -2.20 -13.47 4.16
C GLY A 62 -1.03 -14.40 3.78
N SER A 63 -0.62 -15.28 4.70
CA SER A 63 0.54 -16.18 4.50
C SER A 63 0.31 -17.33 3.52
N ARG A 64 -0.94 -17.67 3.21
CA ARG A 64 -1.26 -18.82 2.37
C ARG A 64 -1.39 -18.35 0.92
N GLY A 65 -0.50 -18.83 0.06
CA GLY A 65 -0.52 -18.55 -1.38
C GLY A 65 0.19 -17.25 -1.75
N ARG A 66 -0.09 -16.78 -2.98
CA ARG A 66 0.51 -15.56 -3.53
C ARG A 66 -0.04 -14.33 -2.86
N LYS A 67 0.84 -13.33 -2.71
CA LYS A 67 0.52 -12.00 -2.20
C LYS A 67 -0.18 -11.18 -3.29
N ILE A 68 -1.49 -11.08 -3.20
CA ILE A 68 -2.33 -10.26 -4.07
C ILE A 68 -2.79 -9.05 -3.26
N ILE A 69 -2.69 -7.86 -3.85
CA ILE A 69 -3.16 -6.61 -3.25
C ILE A 69 -4.69 -6.59 -3.39
N THR A 70 -5.39 -6.43 -2.27
CA THR A 70 -6.86 -6.41 -2.20
C THR A 70 -7.43 -5.00 -2.14
N SER A 71 -6.70 -4.06 -1.53
CA SER A 71 -7.04 -2.64 -1.55
C SER A 71 -5.78 -1.78 -1.49
N ILE A 72 -5.86 -0.58 -2.07
CA ILE A 72 -4.79 0.42 -2.07
C ILE A 72 -5.39 1.83 -2.15
N ARG A 73 -4.97 2.70 -1.24
CA ARG A 73 -5.49 4.06 -1.12
C ARG A 73 -4.39 5.06 -0.80
N ALA A 74 -4.35 6.14 -1.56
CA ALA A 74 -3.54 7.31 -1.32
C ALA A 74 -4.28 8.32 -0.45
N PHE A 75 -3.53 9.06 0.36
CA PHE A 75 -4.04 10.05 1.28
C PHE A 75 -3.36 11.39 1.00
N VAL A 76 -4.17 12.41 0.71
CA VAL A 76 -3.71 13.78 0.50
C VAL A 76 -3.17 14.36 1.81
N ASP A 77 -3.89 14.11 2.91
CA ASP A 77 -3.47 14.53 4.24
C ASP A 77 -2.55 13.53 4.93
N ASN A 78 -1.78 14.04 5.90
CA ASN A 78 -0.92 13.21 6.74
C ASN A 78 -1.75 12.52 7.83
N LEU A 79 -2.53 11.51 7.44
CA LEU A 79 -3.31 10.71 8.38
C LEU A 79 -2.40 9.92 9.32
N TYR A 80 -2.86 9.75 10.56
CA TYR A 80 -2.29 8.78 11.47
C TYR A 80 -2.41 7.35 10.89
N ASP A 81 -1.37 6.52 11.03
CA ASP A 81 -1.28 5.21 10.36
C ASP A 81 -2.47 4.30 10.66
N GLY A 82 -2.97 4.29 11.91
CA GLY A 82 -4.14 3.49 12.29
C GLY A 82 -5.42 3.86 11.53
N HIS A 83 -5.58 5.13 11.16
CA HIS A 83 -6.76 5.62 10.42
C HIS A 83 -6.69 5.28 8.93
N THR A 84 -5.59 4.68 8.44
CA THR A 84 -5.51 4.19 7.05
C THR A 84 -6.27 2.89 6.84
N ILE A 85 -6.56 2.13 7.91
CA ILE A 85 -7.14 0.78 7.82
C ILE A 85 -8.60 0.84 7.38
N GLU A 86 -9.41 1.70 7.99
CA GLU A 86 -10.83 1.81 7.65
C GLU A 86 -11.07 2.18 6.18
N PRO A 87 -10.43 3.22 5.60
CA PRO A 87 -10.56 3.53 4.19
C PRO A 87 -10.18 2.39 3.24
N LEU A 88 -9.24 1.52 3.65
CA LEU A 88 -8.83 0.34 2.89
C LEU A 88 -9.86 -0.79 2.97
N LEU A 89 -10.50 -0.98 4.12
CA LEU A 89 -11.59 -1.95 4.28
C LEU A 89 -12.85 -1.49 3.53
N SER A 90 -13.18 -0.19 3.61
CA SER A 90 -14.29 0.39 2.84
C SER A 90 -14.08 0.21 1.34
N GLN A 91 -12.85 0.35 0.84
CA GLN A 91 -12.52 0.09 -0.57
C GLN A 91 -12.70 -1.39 -0.95
N MET A 92 -12.42 -2.33 -0.04
CA MET A 92 -12.68 -3.75 -0.30
C MET A 92 -14.19 -3.99 -0.45
N VAL A 93 -15.00 -3.43 0.44
CA VAL A 93 -16.47 -3.52 0.36
C VAL A 93 -16.99 -2.91 -0.93
N SER A 94 -16.53 -1.71 -1.31
CA SER A 94 -16.97 -1.05 -2.54
C SER A 94 -16.61 -1.86 -3.80
N ASN A 95 -15.53 -2.62 -3.73
CA ASN A 95 -15.07 -3.48 -4.83
C ASN A 95 -15.67 -4.89 -4.76
N ASN A 96 -16.68 -5.13 -3.91
CA ASN A 96 -17.30 -6.45 -3.69
C ASN A 96 -16.29 -7.54 -3.26
N ILE A 97 -15.21 -7.15 -2.58
CA ILE A 97 -14.22 -8.07 -2.02
C ILE A 97 -14.60 -8.39 -0.58
N SER A 98 -14.76 -9.68 -0.28
CA SER A 98 -15.08 -10.15 1.08
C SER A 98 -14.06 -9.68 2.10
N LEU A 99 -14.53 -9.12 3.22
CA LEU A 99 -13.67 -8.68 4.30
C LEU A 99 -12.98 -9.87 5.00
N PRO A 100 -11.69 -9.74 5.37
CA PRO A 100 -11.00 -10.78 6.11
C PRO A 100 -11.48 -10.80 7.57
N LYS A 101 -11.33 -11.95 8.24
CA LYS A 101 -11.59 -12.03 9.70
C LYS A 101 -10.61 -11.19 10.52
N GLU A 102 -9.37 -11.09 10.04
CA GLU A 102 -8.27 -10.43 10.74
C GLU A 102 -7.35 -9.69 9.76
N VAL A 103 -6.88 -8.52 10.16
CA VAL A 103 -5.81 -7.75 9.50
C VAL A 103 -4.63 -7.64 10.44
N VAL A 104 -3.43 -7.95 9.94
CA VAL A 104 -2.19 -7.80 10.71
C VAL A 104 -1.54 -6.48 10.31
N TYR A 105 -1.29 -5.61 11.29
CA TYR A 105 -0.70 -4.30 11.08
C TYR A 105 0.55 -4.09 11.96
N ASP A 106 1.36 -3.08 11.66
CA ASP A 106 2.53 -2.74 12.48
C ASP A 106 2.11 -2.03 13.79
N ARG A 107 3.04 -1.89 14.73
CA ARG A 107 2.83 -1.15 15.98
C ARG A 107 2.45 0.32 15.77
N GLY A 108 2.71 0.88 14.59
CA GLY A 108 2.28 2.23 14.22
C GLY A 108 0.77 2.39 14.10
N GLY A 109 0.02 1.30 13.84
CA GLY A 109 -1.45 1.33 13.77
C GLY A 109 -2.13 1.04 15.10
N LYS A 110 -1.67 1.67 16.20
CA LYS A 110 -2.42 1.60 17.46
C LYS A 110 -3.77 2.30 17.29
N GLY A 111 -4.86 1.65 17.66
CA GLY A 111 -6.19 2.25 17.47
C GLY A 111 -7.28 1.26 17.79
N ALA A 112 -8.40 1.36 17.06
CA ALA A 112 -9.52 0.44 17.20
C ALA A 112 -9.05 -1.02 17.03
N LYS A 113 -9.49 -1.90 17.94
CA LYS A 113 -9.19 -3.35 17.86
C LYS A 113 -10.04 -4.05 16.81
N GLN A 114 -11.15 -3.44 16.42
CA GLN A 114 -12.07 -3.96 15.42
C GLN A 114 -12.60 -2.80 14.57
N ILE A 115 -12.62 -2.98 13.26
CA ILE A 115 -13.18 -2.01 12.30
C ILE A 115 -14.01 -2.81 11.30
N MET A 116 -15.27 -2.42 11.07
CA MET A 116 -16.19 -3.12 10.15
C MET A 116 -16.27 -4.64 10.40
N GLY A 117 -16.24 -5.06 11.68
CA GLY A 117 -16.22 -6.47 12.07
C GLY A 117 -14.86 -7.18 11.94
N VAL A 118 -13.86 -6.57 11.32
CA VAL A 118 -12.51 -7.11 11.11
C VAL A 118 -11.63 -6.87 12.33
N SER A 119 -10.99 -7.92 12.85
CA SER A 119 -10.06 -7.81 13.99
C SER A 119 -8.69 -7.30 13.56
N ILE A 120 -8.20 -6.23 14.18
CA ILE A 120 -6.88 -5.65 13.89
C ILE A 120 -5.86 -6.18 14.89
N LEU A 121 -4.87 -6.91 14.38
CA LEU A 121 -3.82 -7.52 15.15
C LEU A 121 -2.53 -6.70 15.04
N THR A 122 -2.12 -6.10 16.15
CA THR A 122 -0.83 -5.40 16.30
C THR A 122 0.11 -6.17 17.23
N PRO A 123 1.44 -6.07 17.06
CA PRO A 123 2.40 -6.81 17.88
C PRO A 123 2.43 -6.29 19.32
N ASP A 124 1.77 -7.02 20.23
CA ASP A 124 1.76 -6.75 21.67
C ASP A 124 2.64 -7.73 22.45
N LYS A 125 2.95 -7.42 23.71
CA LYS A 125 3.66 -8.32 24.63
C LYS A 125 2.85 -9.61 24.79
N ALA A 126 3.53 -10.75 24.72
CA ALA A 126 2.88 -12.04 24.95
C ALA A 126 2.33 -12.08 26.38
N LYS A 127 1.06 -12.45 26.54
CA LYS A 127 0.44 -12.53 27.87
C LYS A 127 0.91 -13.81 28.57
N ALA A 128 1.08 -13.76 29.89
CA ALA A 128 1.48 -14.92 30.69
C ALA A 128 0.52 -16.11 30.50
N LYS A 129 -0.77 -15.82 30.32
CA LYS A 129 -1.85 -16.79 30.08
C LYS A 129 -1.88 -17.39 28.67
N ASP A 130 -1.10 -16.88 27.72
CA ASP A 130 -1.10 -17.43 26.36
C ASP A 130 -0.42 -18.82 26.34
N SER A 131 -1.17 -19.85 25.93
CA SER A 131 -0.62 -21.18 25.63
C SER A 131 0.49 -21.10 24.58
N ALA A 132 1.43 -22.06 24.62
CA ALA A 132 2.49 -22.21 23.62
C ALA A 132 1.94 -22.26 22.19
N TYR A 133 0.78 -22.92 22.00
CA TYR A 133 0.08 -22.97 20.71
C TYR A 133 -0.37 -21.58 20.24
N THR A 134 -1.03 -20.82 21.11
CA THR A 134 -1.51 -19.46 20.82
C THR A 134 -0.35 -18.51 20.49
N LYS A 135 0.76 -18.62 21.24
CA LYS A 135 2.01 -17.88 20.96
C LYS A 135 2.54 -18.21 19.56
N ARG A 136 2.56 -19.49 19.17
CA ARG A 136 3.00 -19.95 17.84
C ARG A 136 2.11 -19.40 16.72
N GLN A 137 0.78 -19.43 16.89
CA GLN A 137 -0.16 -18.89 15.91
C GLN A 137 0.01 -17.38 15.71
N LYS A 138 0.11 -16.61 16.81
CA LYS A 138 0.39 -15.16 16.76
C LYS A 138 1.71 -14.89 16.02
N ARG A 139 2.79 -15.60 16.37
CA ARG A 139 4.10 -15.47 15.69
C ARG A 139 4.00 -15.76 14.19
N LYS A 140 3.27 -16.80 13.77
CA LYS A 140 3.08 -17.12 12.35
C LYS A 140 2.37 -16.00 11.59
N LYS A 141 1.32 -15.40 12.18
CA LYS A 141 0.60 -14.25 11.61
C LYS A 141 1.53 -13.04 11.46
N PHE A 142 2.27 -12.67 12.50
CA PHE A 142 3.20 -11.53 12.43
C PHE A 142 4.40 -11.76 11.50
N ARG A 143 4.91 -13.00 11.37
CA ARG A 143 5.92 -13.32 10.34
C ARG A 143 5.40 -13.12 8.93
N SER A 144 4.12 -13.40 8.68
CA SER A 144 3.53 -13.20 7.35
C SER A 144 3.47 -11.73 6.89
N ARG A 145 3.54 -10.79 7.85
CA ARG A 145 3.69 -9.34 7.60
C ARG A 145 5.01 -9.02 6.91
N ALA A 146 6.08 -9.78 7.17
CA ALA A 146 7.38 -9.55 6.54
C ALA A 146 7.31 -9.62 5.01
N GLY A 147 6.26 -10.23 4.44
CA GLY A 147 6.00 -10.22 3.01
C GLY A 147 5.42 -8.91 2.45
N ILE A 148 5.01 -7.93 3.29
CA ILE A 148 4.49 -6.63 2.84
C ILE A 148 5.61 -5.68 2.40
N GLU A 149 6.73 -5.64 3.14
CA GLU A 149 7.87 -4.76 2.79
C GLU A 149 8.44 -5.06 1.39
N PRO A 150 8.63 -6.33 0.98
CA PRO A 150 8.99 -6.65 -0.40
C PRO A 150 7.98 -6.15 -1.44
N ILE A 151 6.67 -6.26 -1.15
CA ILE A 151 5.63 -5.75 -2.07
C ILE A 151 5.78 -4.24 -2.22
N ILE A 152 5.89 -3.50 -1.11
CA ILE A 152 6.09 -2.05 -1.13
C ILE A 152 7.38 -1.69 -1.88
N GLY A 153 8.46 -2.45 -1.66
CA GLY A 153 9.71 -2.31 -2.39
C GLY A 153 9.51 -2.43 -3.90
N HIS A 154 8.92 -3.53 -4.36
CA HIS A 154 8.63 -3.75 -5.78
C HIS A 154 7.67 -2.71 -6.36
N LEU A 155 6.63 -2.32 -5.63
CA LEU A 155 5.73 -1.25 -6.08
C LEU A 155 6.51 0.04 -6.34
N LYS A 156 7.44 0.39 -5.45
CA LYS A 156 8.28 1.58 -5.58
C LYS A 156 9.27 1.48 -6.74
N SER A 157 10.04 0.39 -6.83
CA SER A 157 11.12 0.23 -7.83
C SER A 157 10.60 -0.21 -9.20
N ASP A 158 9.80 -1.27 -9.25
CA ASP A 158 9.46 -1.96 -10.49
C ASP A 158 8.21 -1.38 -11.14
N PHE A 159 7.28 -0.86 -10.31
CA PHE A 159 5.99 -0.34 -10.76
C PHE A 159 5.84 1.17 -10.56
N ARG A 160 6.96 1.89 -10.44
CA ARG A 160 7.07 3.36 -10.43
C ARG A 160 6.25 4.08 -9.36
N MET A 161 5.86 3.41 -8.27
CA MET A 161 5.15 4.05 -7.16
C MET A 161 6.04 5.02 -6.37
N ALA A 162 7.37 4.94 -6.53
CA ALA A 162 8.32 5.82 -5.82
C ALA A 162 8.15 7.30 -6.21
N GLN A 163 7.72 7.58 -7.44
CA GLN A 163 7.55 8.93 -7.95
C GLN A 163 6.26 9.01 -8.76
N ASN A 164 5.40 9.96 -8.41
CA ASN A 164 4.17 10.18 -9.15
C ASN A 164 4.41 11.22 -10.26
N TYR A 165 4.26 10.79 -11.51
CA TYR A 165 4.37 11.64 -12.70
C TYR A 165 3.03 12.27 -13.13
N LEU A 166 1.92 11.82 -12.54
CA LEU A 166 0.60 12.36 -12.84
C LEU A 166 0.41 13.72 -12.15
N MET A 167 -0.34 14.60 -12.83
CA MET A 167 -0.70 15.93 -12.33
C MET A 167 -2.00 15.87 -11.51
N GLY A 168 -2.13 16.79 -10.55
CA GLY A 168 -3.30 16.88 -9.68
C GLY A 168 -3.34 15.84 -8.54
N GLU A 169 -4.20 16.10 -7.55
CA GLU A 169 -4.35 15.25 -6.36
C GLU A 169 -4.80 13.83 -6.70
N GLN A 170 -5.73 13.72 -7.65
CA GLN A 170 -6.25 12.44 -8.14
C GLN A 170 -5.15 11.55 -8.72
N GLY A 171 -4.10 12.16 -9.29
CA GLY A 171 -2.95 11.47 -9.84
C GLY A 171 -2.23 10.56 -8.83
N ILE A 172 -2.27 10.88 -7.54
CA ILE A 172 -1.63 10.04 -6.50
C ILE A 172 -2.37 8.71 -6.38
N GLN A 173 -3.70 8.76 -6.31
CA GLN A 173 -4.54 7.56 -6.21
C GLN A 173 -4.45 6.74 -7.49
N ILE A 174 -4.45 7.38 -8.66
CA ILE A 174 -4.32 6.71 -9.96
C ILE A 174 -2.97 5.98 -10.05
N ASN A 175 -1.86 6.64 -9.69
CA ASN A 175 -0.54 6.00 -9.71
C ASN A 175 -0.52 4.76 -8.80
N ALA A 176 -1.05 4.88 -7.58
CA ALA A 176 -1.12 3.75 -6.64
C ALA A 176 -1.94 2.58 -7.20
N LEU A 177 -3.11 2.86 -7.80
CA LEU A 177 -3.95 1.83 -8.43
C LEU A 177 -3.24 1.15 -9.60
N LEU A 178 -2.56 1.90 -10.46
CA LEU A 178 -1.80 1.35 -11.59
C LEU A 178 -0.66 0.46 -11.11
N SER A 179 0.11 0.91 -10.11
CA SER A 179 1.20 0.11 -9.54
C SER A 179 0.68 -1.20 -8.92
N ALA A 180 -0.42 -1.14 -8.17
CA ALA A 180 -1.04 -2.34 -7.58
C ALA A 180 -1.62 -3.28 -8.63
N THR A 181 -2.21 -2.73 -9.69
CA THR A 181 -2.73 -3.51 -10.83
C THR A 181 -1.61 -4.26 -11.52
N ALA A 182 -0.49 -3.59 -11.82
CA ALA A 182 0.67 -4.21 -12.43
C ALA A 182 1.25 -5.34 -11.55
N TRP A 183 1.34 -5.14 -10.23
CA TRP A 183 1.72 -6.18 -9.29
C TRP A 183 0.78 -7.40 -9.35
N ASN A 184 -0.54 -7.17 -9.27
CA ASN A 184 -1.53 -8.24 -9.30
C ASN A 184 -1.50 -9.03 -10.61
N LEU A 185 -1.39 -8.33 -11.76
CA LEU A 185 -1.23 -8.95 -13.07
C LEU A 185 0.05 -9.80 -13.16
N LYS A 186 1.19 -9.30 -12.65
CA LYS A 186 2.42 -10.09 -12.54
C LYS A 186 2.19 -11.38 -11.75
N LYS A 187 1.50 -11.32 -10.61
CA LYS A 187 1.20 -12.51 -9.79
C LYS A 187 0.26 -13.49 -10.46
N TRP A 188 -0.68 -13.01 -11.27
CA TRP A 188 -1.52 -13.88 -12.09
C TRP A 188 -0.75 -14.53 -13.23
N MET A 189 0.14 -13.80 -13.90
CA MET A 189 1.01 -14.36 -14.94
C MET A 189 1.96 -15.43 -14.38
N GLU A 190 2.55 -15.21 -13.20
CA GLU A 190 3.35 -16.22 -12.50
C GLU A 190 2.54 -17.52 -12.27
N LYS A 191 1.27 -17.38 -11.83
CA LYS A 191 0.35 -18.52 -11.63
C LYS A 191 0.02 -19.24 -12.93
N PHE A 192 -0.22 -18.48 -13.99
CA PHE A 192 -0.51 -19.03 -15.30
C PHE A 192 0.67 -19.82 -15.84
N LYS A 193 1.89 -19.27 -15.76
CA LYS A 193 3.14 -19.93 -16.18
C LYS A 193 3.36 -21.25 -15.44
N GLU A 194 3.20 -21.29 -14.11
CA GLU A 194 3.34 -22.53 -13.35
C GLU A 194 2.33 -23.61 -13.79
N LYS A 195 1.06 -23.23 -13.97
CA LYS A 195 0.03 -24.17 -14.43
C LYS A 195 0.31 -24.66 -15.85
N PHE A 196 0.72 -23.76 -16.74
CA PHE A 196 1.06 -24.08 -18.11
C PHE A 196 2.24 -25.06 -18.16
N LEU A 197 3.33 -24.76 -17.45
CA LEU A 197 4.49 -25.64 -17.35
C LEU A 197 4.10 -26.99 -16.76
N TRP A 198 3.31 -27.03 -15.68
CA TRP A 198 2.85 -28.29 -15.10
C TRP A 198 2.03 -29.12 -16.11
N LEU A 199 1.11 -28.51 -16.86
CA LEU A 199 0.34 -29.18 -17.90
C LEU A 199 1.23 -29.69 -19.04
N PHE A 200 2.20 -28.87 -19.47
CA PHE A 200 3.15 -29.21 -20.53
C PHE A 200 4.01 -30.41 -20.12
N PHE A 201 4.67 -30.33 -18.96
CA PHE A 201 5.48 -31.42 -18.42
C PHE A 201 4.65 -32.69 -18.20
N ARG A 202 3.42 -32.58 -17.68
CA ARG A 202 2.54 -33.73 -17.54
C ARG A 202 2.24 -34.39 -18.89
N LYS A 203 1.99 -33.62 -19.95
CA LYS A 203 1.70 -34.19 -21.28
C LYS A 203 2.94 -34.83 -21.92
N VAL A 204 4.10 -34.20 -21.83
CA VAL A 204 5.35 -34.72 -22.39
C VAL A 204 5.77 -36.00 -21.68
N PHE A 205 5.84 -35.99 -20.35
CA PHE A 205 6.36 -37.12 -19.57
C PHE A 205 5.31 -38.20 -19.25
N ALA A 206 4.00 -37.97 -19.46
CA ALA A 206 3.01 -39.04 -19.38
C ALA A 206 2.94 -39.89 -20.67
N ALA A 207 3.42 -39.36 -21.81
CA ALA A 207 3.47 -40.10 -23.06
C ALA A 207 4.54 -41.21 -23.05
N ASP A 208 5.62 -41.02 -22.27
CA ASP A 208 6.75 -41.96 -22.23
C ASP A 208 6.54 -43.19 -21.34
N PHE A 209 5.51 -43.21 -20.48
CA PHE A 209 5.25 -44.34 -19.56
C PHE A 209 4.37 -45.46 -20.15
N TYR A 210 3.63 -45.19 -21.23
CA TYR A 210 2.77 -46.20 -21.87
C TYR A 210 3.40 -46.82 -23.13
N GLY A 211 4.57 -46.36 -23.58
CA GLY A 211 5.28 -46.90 -24.74
C GLY A 211 6.28 -48.02 -24.43
N PHE A 212 6.50 -48.36 -23.15
CA PHE A 212 7.46 -49.39 -22.73
C PHE A 212 6.80 -50.65 -22.15
N ALA A 213 5.47 -50.76 -22.27
CA ALA A 213 4.67 -51.88 -21.75
C ALA A 213 3.81 -52.54 -22.85
N ALA A 214 4.28 -52.53 -24.10
CA ALA A 214 3.70 -53.26 -25.23
C ALA A 214 4.74 -54.22 -25.81
#